data_AF-A0A7Y2N1T4-F1
#
_entry.id   AF-A0A7Y2N1T4-F1
#
_cell.length_a   1.000
_cell.length_b   1.000
_cell.length_c   1.000
_cell.angle_alpha   90.00
_cell.angle_beta   90.00
_cell.angle_gamma   90.00
#
_symmetry.space_group_name_H-M   'P 1'
#
loop_
_entity.id
_entity.type
_entity.pdbx_description
1 polymer ?
#
loop_
_entity_poly.entity_id
_entity_poly.type
_entity_poly.pdbx_seq_one_letter_code
_entity_poly.pdbx_strand_id
1 'polypeptide(L)' 'MPKIAILAATSSGREIALLLNKELPGSELIDTTLGVRKALETAWHSFDSIICVMATGIAVRCVSGLCRSKYYDPCIVV' A
#
# COMPACT_ATOMS: atom_id res chain seq x y z
N MET A 1 -16.17 -2.01 7.57
CA MET A 1 -15.06 -1.09 7.91
C MET A 1 -14.10 -1.09 6.74
N PRO A 2 -13.51 0.05 6.36
CA PRO A 2 -12.56 0.12 5.25
C PRO A 2 -11.35 -0.76 5.51
N LYS A 3 -10.93 -1.56 4.54
CA LYS A 3 -9.70 -2.37 4.60
C LYS A 3 -8.51 -1.53 4.15
N ILE A 4 -7.49 -1.43 5.00
CA ILE A 4 -6.30 -0.62 4.75
C ILE A 4 -5.10 -1.54 4.55
N ALA A 5 -4.44 -1.46 3.40
CA ALA A 5 -3.15 -2.10 3.16
C ALA A 5 -2.00 -1.15 3.52
N ILE A 6 -0.94 -1.67 4.12
CA ILE A 6 0.30 -0.93 4.37
C ILE A 6 1.45 -1.69 3.70
N LEU A 7 2.18 -1.02 2.81
CA LEU A 7 3.30 -1.60 2.07
C LEU A 7 4.58 -0.84 2.40
N ALA A 8 5.68 -1.56 2.59
CA ALA A 8 7.00 -0.95 2.78
C ALA A 8 8.01 -1.49 1.76
N ALA A 9 8.82 -0.61 1.17
CA ALA A 9 9.83 -1.01 0.16
C ALA A 9 11.19 -1.38 0.78
N THR A 10 11.45 -1.00 2.03
CA THR A 10 12.72 -1.22 2.71
C THR A 10 12.51 -1.76 4.12
N SER A 11 13.55 -2.32 4.73
CA SER A 11 13.53 -2.77 6.12
C SER A 11 13.20 -1.62 7.09
N SER A 12 13.83 -0.45 6.93
CA SER A 12 13.52 0.73 7.75
C SER A 12 12.09 1.23 7.53
N GLY A 13 11.58 1.18 6.29
CA GLY A 13 10.17 1.50 6.02
C GLY A 13 9.20 0.52 6.70
N ARG A 14 9.61 -0.75 6.84
CA ARG A 14 8.80 -1.77 7.50
C ARG A 14 8.61 -1.46 8.99
N GLU A 15 9.58 -0.85 9.65
CA GLU A 15 9.46 -0.43 11.06
C GLU A 15 8.34 0.62 11.23
N ILE A 16 8.30 1.62 10.35
CA ILE A 16 7.22 2.62 10.32
C ILE A 16 5.88 1.96 9.99
N ALA A 17 5.87 1.04 9.03
CA ALA A 17 4.67 0.34 8.63
C ALA A 17 4.08 -0.53 9.77
N LEU A 18 4.93 -1.13 10.61
CA LEU A 18 4.52 -1.85 11.82
C LEU A 18 3.92 -0.91 12.87
N LEU A 19 4.50 0.28 13.06
CA LEU A 19 3.93 1.30 13.94
C LEU A 19 2.54 1.75 13.46
N LEU A 20 2.41 2.05 12.17
CA LEU A 20 1.11 2.40 11.58
C LEU A 20 0.09 1.27 11.73
N ASN A 21 0.52 0.02 11.51
CA ASN A 21 -0.38 -1.13 11.65
C ASN A 21 -0.93 -1.30 13.07
N LYS A 22 -0.11 -1.01 14.08
CA LYS A 22 -0.52 -1.03 15.49
C LYS A 22 -1.55 0.06 15.81
N GLU A 23 -1.38 1.26 15.25
CA GLU A 23 -2.23 2.42 15.53
C GLU A 23 -3.48 2.51 14.62
N LEU A 24 -3.56 1.72 13.55
CA LEU A 24 -4.67 1.68 12.61
C LEU A 24 -5.39 0.31 12.67
N PRO A 25 -6.42 0.16 13.53
CA PRO A 25 -7.17 -1.08 13.67
C PRO A 25 -7.77 -1.53 12.33
N GLY A 26 -7.58 -2.81 11.99
CA GLY A 26 -8.09 -3.38 10.73
C GLY A 26 -7.23 -3.11 9.50
N SER A 27 -6.05 -2.49 9.67
CA SER A 27 -5.03 -2.45 8.62
C SER A 27 -4.23 -3.76 8.55
N GLU A 28 -3.67 -4.04 7.38
CA GLU A 28 -2.86 -5.24 7.10
C GLU A 28 -1.53 -4.83 6.49
N LEU A 29 -0.43 -5.38 7.03
CA LEU A 29 0.90 -5.20 6.48
C LEU A 29 1.12 -6.21 5.35
N ILE A 30 1.21 -5.72 4.12
CA ILE A 30 1.36 -6.57 2.93
C ILE A 30 2.84 -6.90 2.70
N ASP A 31 3.10 -8.17 2.40
CA ASP A 31 4.46 -8.61 2.09
C ASP A 31 4.93 -8.08 0.73
N THR A 32 6.13 -7.49 0.72
CA THR A 32 6.78 -6.91 -0.45
C THR A 32 8.03 -7.68 -0.88
N THR A 33 8.31 -8.85 -0.28
CA THR A 33 9.46 -9.71 -0.64
C THR A 33 9.49 -10.09 -2.12
N LEU A 34 8.32 -10.32 -2.73
CA LEU A 34 8.18 -10.59 -4.18
C LEU A 34 8.18 -9.32 -5.05
N GLY A 35 8.48 -8.17 -4.46
CA GLY A 35 8.55 -6.86 -5.11
C GLY A 35 7.30 -6.00 -4.86
N VAL A 36 7.54 -4.70 -4.73
CA VAL A 36 6.50 -3.68 -4.45
C VAL A 36 5.40 -3.67 -5.49
N ARG A 37 5.73 -3.82 -6.78
CA ARG A 37 4.74 -3.83 -7.88
C ARG A 37 3.67 -4.90 -7.66
N LYS A 38 4.09 -6.14 -7.42
CA LYS A 38 3.17 -7.28 -7.25
C LYS A 38 2.33 -7.14 -5.98
N ALA A 39 2.95 -6.69 -4.89
CA ALA A 39 2.25 -6.40 -3.65
C ALA A 39 1.16 -5.34 -3.85
N LEU A 40 1.50 -4.27 -4.59
CA LEU A 40 0.58 -3.16 -4.84
C LEU A 40 -0.56 -3.58 -5.78
N GLU A 41 -0.28 -4.34 -6.83
CA GLU A 41 -1.30 -4.95 -7.71
C GLU A 41 -2.28 -5.83 -6.92
N THR A 42 -1.77 -6.64 -5.99
CA THR A 42 -2.61 -7.50 -5.13
C THR A 42 -3.48 -6.66 -4.19
N ALA A 43 -2.88 -5.64 -3.56
CA ALA A 43 -3.58 -4.74 -2.65
C ALA A 43 -4.65 -3.91 -3.38
N TRP A 44 -4.40 -3.49 -4.62
CA TRP A 44 -5.30 -2.65 -5.42
C TRP A 44 -6.70 -3.24 -5.58
N HIS A 45 -6.79 -4.56 -5.66
CA HIS A 45 -8.06 -5.26 -5.89
C HIS A 45 -8.78 -5.71 -4.61
N SER A 46 -8.12 -5.62 -3.45
CA SER A 46 -8.61 -6.26 -2.21
C SER A 46 -8.80 -5.29 -1.05
N PHE A 47 -8.35 -4.04 -1.19
CA PHE A 47 -8.34 -3.02 -0.14
C PHE A 47 -8.99 -1.73 -0.62
N ASP A 48 -9.58 -0.99 0.31
CA ASP A 48 -10.21 0.31 0.03
C ASP A 48 -9.20 1.45 0.06
N SER A 49 -8.11 1.27 0.81
CA SER A 49 -7.03 2.26 0.97
C SER A 49 -5.67 1.57 1.05
N ILE A 50 -4.64 2.23 0.54
CA ILE A 50 -3.26 1.74 0.55
C ILE A 50 -2.31 2.84 1.04
N ILE A 51 -1.50 2.51 2.05
CA ILE A 51 -0.43 3.36 2.58
C ILE A 51 0.91 2.79 2.09
N CYS A 52 1.68 3.61 1.38
CA CYS A 52 2.94 3.24 0.77
C CYS A 52 4.13 3.86 1.52
N VAL A 53 4.75 3.11 2.42
CA VAL A 53 5.98 3.53 3.11
C VAL A 53 7.20 3.30 2.23
N MET A 54 7.42 4.23 1.29
CA MET A 54 8.47 4.17 0.27
C MET A 54 8.68 5.53 -0.39
N ALA A 55 9.66 5.65 -1.29
CA ALA A 55 9.82 6.86 -2.10
C ALA A 55 8.63 7.06 -3.06
N THR A 56 8.13 8.29 -3.16
CA THR A 56 7.00 8.63 -4.06
C THR A 56 7.23 8.18 -5.50
N GLY A 57 8.46 8.27 -5.99
CA GLY A 57 8.80 7.85 -7.35
C GLY A 57 8.53 6.37 -7.66
N ILE A 58 8.70 5.45 -6.71
CA ILE A 58 8.36 4.03 -6.95
C ILE A 58 6.86 3.82 -6.85
N ALA A 59 6.19 4.44 -5.87
CA ALA A 59 4.75 4.37 -5.69
C ALA A 59 4.00 4.82 -6.95
N VAL A 60 4.31 6.02 -7.48
CA VAL A 60 3.63 6.56 -8.67
C VAL A 60 3.85 5.68 -9.92
N ARG A 61 5.05 5.12 -10.10
CA ARG A 61 5.34 4.21 -11.23
C ARG A 61 4.58 2.88 -11.11
N CYS A 62 4.38 2.38 -9.90
CA CYS A 62 3.59 1.16 -9.66
C CYS A 62 2.10 1.40 -9.89
N VAL A 63 1.53 2.49 -9.36
CA VAL A 63 0.07 2.76 -9.48
C VAL A 63 -0.35 3.27 -10.86
N SER A 64 0.56 3.87 -11.64
CA SER A 64 0.21 4.54 -12.91
C SER A 64 -0.59 3.67 -13.90
N GLY A 65 -0.34 2.36 -13.94
CA GLY A 65 -1.06 1.41 -14.81
C GLY A 65 -2.33 0.82 -14.19
N LEU A 66 -2.59 1.08 -12.91
CA LEU A 66 -3.70 0.50 -12.14
C LEU A 66 -4.87 1.45 -12.00
N CYS A 67 -4.64 2.76 -12.04
CA CYS A 67 -5.71 3.76 -11.96
C CYS A 67 -6.70 3.63 -13.13
N ARG A 68 -7.96 3.32 -12.82
CA ARG A 68 -9.08 3.15 -13.76
C ARG A 68 -10.30 4.01 -13.41
N SER A 69 -10.59 4.24 -12.14
CA SER A 69 -11.81 4.93 -11.69
C SER A 69 -11.57 5.76 -10.44
N LYS A 70 -11.94 7.04 -10.51
CA LYS A 70 -11.95 7.95 -9.35
C LYS A 70 -12.97 7.56 -8.27
N TYR A 71 -13.93 6.69 -8.58
CA TYR A 71 -14.99 6.28 -7.67
C TYR A 71 -14.73 4.94 -6.99
N TYR A 72 -13.87 4.10 -7.58
CA TYR A 72 -13.71 2.71 -7.16
C TYR A 72 -12.26 2.30 -6.90
N ASP A 73 -11.28 3.03 -7.44
CA ASP A 73 -9.89 2.74 -7.10
C ASP A 73 -9.62 3.09 -5.63
N PRO A 74 -8.71 2.35 -4.98
CA PRO A 74 -8.37 2.61 -3.59
C PRO A 74 -7.76 3.99 -3.40
N CYS A 75 -7.99 4.57 -2.22
CA CYS A 75 -7.29 5.76 -1.80
C CYS A 75 -5.80 5.45 -1.57
N ILE A 76 -4.89 6.29 -2.08
CA ILE A 76 -3.45 6.10 -1.93
C ILE A 76 -2.84 7.23 -1.09
N VAL A 77 -2.03 6.85 -0.10
CA VAL A 77 -1.15 7.76 0.65
C VAL A 77 0.27 7.25 0.54
N VAL A 78 1.23 8.15 0.35
CA VAL A 78 2.67 7.84 0.32
C VAL A 78 3.37 8.64 1.41
#